data_AF-A0AAW8RZ45-F1
#
_entry.id   AF-A0AAW8RZ45-F1
#
_cell.length_a   1.000
_cell.length_b   1.000
_cell.length_c   1.000
_cell.angle_alpha   90.00
_cell.angle_beta   90.00
_cell.angle_gamma   90.00
#
_symmetry.space_group_name_H-M   'P 1'
#
loop_
_entity.id
_entity.type
_entity.pdbx_description
1 polymer ?
#
loop_
_entity_poly.entity_id
_entity_poly.type
_entity_poly.pdbx_seq_one_letter_code
_entity_poly.pdbx_strand_id
1 'polypeptide(L)' 'MSNYHQLLNQLTDLNLTCVKENLPAHLDEVAKSDKSLVDSLFELTSQEISYRKAETQRKS' A
#
# COMPACT_ATOMS: atom_id res chain seq x y z
N MET A 1 -16.00 -2.07 -14.10
CA MET A 1 -15.02 -2.45 -13.06
C MET A 1 -14.31 -1.19 -12.62
N SER A 2 -14.41 -0.82 -11.35
CA SER A 2 -13.73 0.39 -10.84
C SER A 2 -12.22 0.20 -10.84
N ASN A 3 -11.49 1.25 -11.22
CA ASN A 3 -10.02 1.31 -11.16
C ASN A 3 -9.47 0.91 -9.78
N TYR A 4 -10.24 1.16 -8.70
CA TYR A 4 -9.94 0.70 -7.34
C TYR A 4 -9.79 -0.83 -7.23
N HIS A 5 -10.71 -1.60 -7.84
CA HIS A 5 -10.64 -3.06 -7.80
C HIS A 5 -9.48 -3.61 -8.64
N GLN A 6 -9.13 -2.95 -9.76
CA GLN A 6 -7.93 -3.31 -10.51
C GLN A 6 -6.66 -3.04 -9.72
N LEU A 7 -6.58 -1.89 -9.04
CA LEU A 7 -5.45 -1.54 -8.19
C LEU A 7 -5.29 -2.57 -7.06
N LEU A 8 -6.38 -2.92 -6.36
CA LEU A 8 -6.35 -3.95 -5.31
C LEU A 8 -5.88 -5.31 -5.82
N ASN A 9 -6.29 -5.71 -7.03
CA ASN A 9 -5.82 -6.93 -7.65
C ASN A 9 -4.33 -6.87 -8.00
N GLN A 10 -3.85 -5.76 -8.56
CA GLN A 10 -2.42 -5.56 -8.84
C GLN A 10 -1.58 -5.58 -7.55
N LEU A 11 -2.06 -4.95 -6.48
CA LEU A 11 -1.41 -5.00 -5.17
C LEU A 11 -1.38 -6.42 -4.60
N THR A 12 -2.46 -7.18 -4.78
CA THR A 12 -2.51 -8.59 -4.36
C THR A 12 -1.55 -9.46 -5.17
N ASP A 13 -1.45 -9.25 -6.49
CA ASP A 13 -0.55 -9.97 -7.40
C ASP A 13 0.94 -9.68 -7.10
N LEU A 14 1.24 -8.42 -6.76
CA LEU A 14 2.56 -7.99 -6.28
C LEU A 14 2.86 -8.43 -4.83
N ASN A 15 1.93 -9.15 -4.21
CA ASN A 15 2.03 -9.63 -2.83
C ASN A 15 2.18 -8.49 -1.81
N LEU A 16 1.62 -7.32 -2.14
CA LEU A 16 1.62 -6.08 -1.35
C LEU A 16 0.39 -6.03 -0.43
N THR A 17 0.31 -6.99 0.48
CA THR A 17 -0.83 -7.15 1.41
C THR A 17 -0.98 -5.96 2.36
N CYS A 18 0.14 -5.38 2.81
CA CYS A 18 0.16 -4.25 3.74
C CYS A 18 -0.33 -2.97 3.04
N VAL A 19 0.08 -2.76 1.78
CA VAL A 19 -0.44 -1.65 0.97
C VAL A 19 -1.94 -1.76 0.79
N LYS A 20 -2.43 -2.96 0.43
CA LYS A 20 -3.86 -3.21 0.22
C LYS A 20 -4.72 -2.91 1.46
N GLU A 21 -4.26 -3.28 2.64
CA GLU A 21 -4.98 -3.03 3.90
C GLU A 21 -4.98 -1.56 4.29
N ASN A 22 -3.87 -0.85 4.07
CA ASN A 22 -3.72 0.55 4.46
C ASN A 22 -4.17 1.55 3.36
N LEU A 23 -4.35 1.08 2.12
CA LEU A 23 -4.84 1.87 0.98
C LEU A 23 -6.15 2.64 1.27
N PRO A 24 -7.22 2.02 1.81
CA PRO A 24 -8.46 2.76 2.09
C PRO A 24 -8.28 3.85 3.15
N ALA A 25 -7.45 3.64 4.16
CA ALA A 25 -7.18 4.64 5.19
C ALA A 25 -6.51 5.88 4.59
N HIS A 26 -5.49 5.69 3.75
CA HIS A 26 -4.85 6.81 3.09
C HIS A 26 -5.69 7.44 1.97
N LEU A 27 -6.53 6.68 1.27
CA LEU A 27 -7.52 7.25 0.34
C LEU A 27 -8.45 8.23 1.06
N ASP A 28 -8.84 7.91 2.30
CA ASP A 28 -9.64 8.79 3.15
C ASP A 28 -8.87 10.05 3.58
N GLU A 29 -7.59 9.92 3.93
CA GLU A 29 -6.71 11.07 4.25
C GLU A 29 -6.47 11.98 3.04
N VAL A 30 -6.29 11.40 1.86
CA VAL A 30 -6.14 12.13 0.59
C VAL A 30 -7.46 12.80 0.20
N ALA A 31 -8.58 12.12 0.38
CA ALA A 31 -9.91 12.70 0.16
C ALA A 31 -10.18 13.88 1.12
N LYS A 32 -9.64 13.82 2.34
CA LYS A 32 -9.66 14.91 3.31
C LYS A 32 -8.68 16.05 2.99
N SER A 33 -7.88 15.93 1.93
CA SER A 33 -6.80 16.87 1.54
C SER A 33 -5.75 17.08 2.63
N ASP A 34 -5.66 16.15 3.59
CA ASP A 34 -4.70 16.21 4.70
C ASP A 34 -3.31 15.72 4.23
N LYS A 35 -3.30 14.84 3.22
CA LYS A 35 -2.08 14.20 2.71
C LYS A 35 -2.10 14.07 1.19
N SER A 36 -0.96 14.25 0.54
CA SER A 36 -0.84 14.03 -0.89
C SER A 36 -1.05 12.56 -1.22
N LEU A 37 -1.75 12.26 -2.32
CA LEU A 37 -1.89 10.88 -2.83
C LEU A 37 -0.53 10.23 -3.02
N VAL A 38 0.45 11.03 -3.45
CA VAL A 38 1.83 10.57 -3.68
C VAL A 38 2.53 10.23 -2.36
N ASP A 39 2.42 11.07 -1.33
CA ASP A 39 2.96 10.79 0.01
C ASP A 39 2.37 9.51 0.60
N SER A 40 1.05 9.39 0.51
CA SER A 40 0.32 8.22 0.96
C SER A 40 0.79 6.94 0.27
N LEU A 41 0.88 6.94 -1.06
CA LEU A 41 1.38 5.80 -1.82
C LEU A 41 2.84 5.48 -1.49
N PHE A 42 3.66 6.50 -1.26
CA PHE A 42 5.07 6.36 -0.89
C PHE A 42 5.23 5.71 0.49
N GLU A 43 4.42 6.11 1.48
CA GLU A 43 4.41 5.49 2.81
C GLU A 43 3.97 4.03 2.76
N LEU A 44 2.88 3.73 2.04
CA LEU A 44 2.40 2.36 1.87
C LEU A 44 3.48 1.46 1.27
N THR A 45 4.10 1.90 0.17
CA THR A 45 5.14 1.12 -0.49
C THR A 45 6.41 1.03 0.36
N SER A 46 6.77 2.07 1.12
CA SER A 46 7.88 2.01 2.07
C SER A 46 7.63 1.01 3.21
N GLN A 47 6.42 0.99 3.77
CA GLN A 47 6.03 0.03 4.81
C GLN A 47 6.11 -1.40 4.27
N GLU A 48 5.60 -1.64 3.08
CA GLU A 48 5.62 -2.94 2.43
C GLU A 48 7.03 -3.41 2.08
N ILE A 49 7.89 -2.53 1.55
CA ILE A 49 9.31 -2.84 1.32
C ILE A 49 10.00 -3.19 2.63
N SER A 50 9.71 -2.46 3.70
CA SER A 50 10.27 -2.73 5.02
C SER A 50 9.78 -4.07 5.58
N TYR A 51 8.49 -4.37 5.39
CA TYR A 51 7.88 -5.64 5.78
C TYR A 51 8.54 -6.81 5.02
N ARG A 52 8.63 -6.74 3.69
CA ARG A 52 9.32 -7.75 2.87
C ARG A 52 10.79 -7.92 3.23
N LYS A 53 11.51 -6.82 3.49
CA LYS A 53 12.92 -6.88 3.93
C LYS A 53 13.05 -7.57 5.29
N ALA A 54 12.16 -7.26 6.23
CA ALA A 54 12.12 -7.90 7.55
C ALA A 54 11.75 -9.39 7.46
N GLU A 55 10.78 -9.77 6.62
CA GLU A 55 10.44 -11.16 6.36
C GLU A 55 11.58 -11.94 5.70
N THR A 56 12.28 -11.32 4.76
CA THR A 56 13.45 -11.93 4.09
C THR A 56 14.59 -12.14 5.09
N GLN A 57 14.83 -11.19 6.00
CA GLN A 57 15.86 -11.34 7.04
C GLN A 57 15.49 -12.37 8.11
N ARG A 58 14.20 -12.56 8.43
CA ARG A 58 13.75 -13.59 9.39
C ARG A 58 13.85 -15.02 8.86
N LYS A 59 13.97 -15.20 7.54
CA LYS A 59 14.11 -16.51 6.89
C LYS A 59 15.58 -16.88 6.57
N SER A 60 16.54 -16.03 6.94
CA SER A 60 17.99 -16.25 6.73
C SER A 60 18.70 -16.77 7.97
#